data_AF-A0A1Q6FK81-F1
#
_entry.id   AF-A0A1Q6FK81-F1
#
_cell.length_a   1.000
_cell.length_b   1.000
_cell.length_c   1.000
_cell.angle_alpha   90.00
_cell.angle_beta   90.00
_cell.angle_gamma   90.00
#
_symmetry.space_group_name_H-M   'P 1'
#
loop_
_entity.id
_entity.type
_entity.pdbx_description
1 polymer ?
#
loop_
_entity_poly.entity_id
_entity_poly.type
_entity_poly.pdbx_seq_one_letter_code
_entity_poly.pdbx_strand_id
1 'polypeptide(L)'
;MKAVTTTILLLLSVLHCCTAQPARGFSAAFYDADGLYDTIPSPFYDDGDYTPRGRLRWDSRRYTRKVESVARLIDSLATDLVALYGVENEQVVRDITAACRCDYAYVHATSDSDNGLDFALLYFGDRFMPERTIRWSNALAIRGTACGRPLTIVITHRCSSLGVLTTRLREMYGAAEDNNIMIMGTPNKLNFPEYGFRDATARAERAGRGNAVRAGNWQMRDRIATNISGIACFDVYAARWLLTRAGEPAPTYDRSRYVGGCGRYLPVFIYFDETFAY
;
A
#
# COMPACT_ATOMS: atom_id res chain seq x y z
N MET A 1 3.47 46.83 65.43
CA MET A 1 4.41 45.71 65.15
C MET A 1 3.65 44.42 65.48
N LYS A 2 3.34 43.46 64.61
CA LYS A 2 3.79 43.06 63.27
C LYS A 2 2.55 42.58 62.48
N ALA A 3 2.53 42.80 61.17
CA ALA A 3 1.50 42.28 60.27
C ALA A 3 1.68 40.76 60.10
N VAL A 4 0.58 39.99 60.20
CA VAL A 4 0.52 38.57 59.87
C VAL A 4 -0.04 38.47 58.46
N THR A 5 0.83 38.21 57.49
CA THR A 5 0.46 38.00 56.10
C THR A 5 0.09 36.53 55.91
N THR A 6 -1.21 36.25 55.82
CA THR A 6 -1.74 34.92 55.48
C THR A 6 -1.56 34.69 53.97
N THR A 7 -0.55 33.92 53.61
CA THR A 7 -0.30 33.50 52.22
C THR A 7 -1.34 32.44 51.82
N ILE A 8 -2.32 32.86 51.00
CA ILE A 8 -3.26 31.96 50.33
C ILE A 8 -2.48 31.20 49.25
N LEU A 9 -2.29 29.90 49.47
CA LEU A 9 -1.72 28.97 48.49
C LEU A 9 -2.77 28.70 47.41
N LEU A 10 -2.71 29.44 46.31
CA LEU A 10 -3.53 29.22 45.13
C LEU A 10 -3.06 27.94 44.44
N LEU A 11 -3.71 26.81 44.74
CA LEU A 11 -3.58 25.57 43.96
C LEU A 11 -4.14 25.84 42.55
N LEU A 12 -3.27 26.30 41.65
CA LEU A 12 -3.51 26.30 40.21
C LEU A 12 -3.62 24.85 39.76
N SER A 13 -4.85 24.35 39.67
CA SER A 13 -5.19 23.19 38.86
C SER A 13 -4.79 23.51 37.42
N VAL A 14 -3.58 23.10 37.04
CA VAL A 14 -3.19 22.98 35.64
C VAL A 14 -4.01 21.83 35.08
N LEU A 15 -5.26 22.13 34.74
CA LEU A 15 -6.00 21.42 33.72
C LEU A 15 -5.11 21.45 32.48
N HIS A 16 -4.31 20.40 32.33
CA HIS A 16 -3.77 20.03 31.04
C HIS A 16 -5.00 19.72 30.19
N CYS A 17 -5.53 20.76 29.55
CA CYS A 17 -6.32 20.60 28.35
C CYS A 17 -5.37 19.91 27.38
N CYS A 18 -5.40 18.58 27.40
CA CYS A 18 -4.83 17.75 26.37
C CYS A 18 -5.63 18.12 25.14
N THR A 19 -5.18 19.13 24.41
CA THR A 19 -5.74 19.45 23.11
C THR A 19 -5.45 18.23 22.26
N ALA A 20 -6.44 17.34 22.13
CA ALA A 20 -6.38 16.27 21.17
C ALA A 20 -5.99 16.91 19.84
N GLN A 21 -4.85 16.51 19.26
CA GLN A 21 -4.50 16.93 17.91
C GLN A 21 -5.73 16.67 17.04
N PRO A 22 -6.15 17.63 16.20
CA PRO A 22 -7.26 17.38 15.28
C PRO A 22 -6.96 16.08 14.55
N ALA A 23 -7.91 15.14 14.59
CA ALA A 23 -7.70 13.79 14.10
C ALA A 23 -7.27 13.86 12.64
N ARG A 24 -6.00 13.58 12.34
CA ARG A 24 -5.52 13.52 10.96
C ARG A 24 -6.21 12.34 10.28
N GLY A 25 -6.83 12.59 9.14
CA GLY A 25 -7.44 11.56 8.30
C GLY A 25 -6.49 10.42 7.96
N PHE A 26 -7.02 9.31 7.45
CA PHE A 26 -6.26 8.08 7.19
C PHE A 26 -5.96 7.92 5.71
N SER A 27 -4.77 7.41 5.38
CA SER A 27 -4.32 7.32 3.99
C SER A 27 -3.67 5.98 3.68
N ALA A 28 -3.99 5.43 2.51
CA ALA A 28 -3.41 4.19 2.04
C ALA A 28 -3.10 4.29 0.54
N ALA A 29 -2.08 3.55 0.10
CA ALA A 29 -1.72 3.42 -1.29
C ALA A 29 -1.50 1.96 -1.68
N PHE A 30 -1.69 1.66 -2.95
CA PHE A 30 -1.25 0.42 -3.57
C PHE A 30 -0.22 0.70 -4.66
N TYR A 31 0.82 -0.12 -4.70
CA TYR A 31 1.82 -0.09 -5.75
C TYR A 31 2.28 -1.49 -6.16
N ASP A 32 2.25 -1.76 -7.46
CA ASP A 32 2.90 -2.93 -8.06
C ASP A 32 4.32 -2.52 -8.46
N ALA A 33 5.31 -3.13 -7.79
CA ALA A 33 6.73 -2.86 -7.98
C ALA A 33 7.29 -3.38 -9.30
N ASP A 34 6.46 -3.87 -10.23
CA ASP A 34 6.84 -4.28 -11.58
C ASP A 34 7.95 -5.34 -11.61
N GLY A 35 7.98 -6.25 -10.62
CA GLY A 35 8.97 -7.32 -10.51
C GLY A 35 10.33 -6.83 -9.98
N LEU A 36 10.40 -6.58 -8.67
CA LEU A 36 11.63 -6.29 -7.96
C LEU A 36 12.19 -7.59 -7.36
N TYR A 37 12.91 -8.31 -8.21
CA TYR A 37 13.71 -9.47 -7.85
C TYR A 37 15.00 -9.04 -7.16
N ASP A 38 15.52 -9.89 -6.29
CA ASP A 38 16.89 -9.84 -5.84
C ASP A 38 17.84 -10.23 -6.99
N THR A 39 19.12 -10.44 -6.69
CA THR A 39 20.15 -10.69 -7.73
C THR A 39 20.66 -12.14 -7.73
N ILE A 40 20.03 -13.00 -6.94
CA ILE A 40 20.41 -14.37 -6.63
C ILE A 40 19.35 -15.30 -7.22
N PRO A 41 19.72 -16.24 -8.10
CA PRO A 41 18.75 -17.16 -8.68
C PRO A 41 17.98 -17.93 -7.60
N SER A 42 16.66 -17.92 -7.69
CA SER A 42 15.77 -18.68 -6.84
C SER A 42 15.86 -20.18 -7.15
N PRO A 43 15.87 -21.06 -6.14
CA PRO A 43 15.74 -22.49 -6.36
C PRO A 43 14.29 -22.92 -6.64
N PHE A 44 13.32 -22.02 -6.51
CA PHE A 44 11.88 -22.33 -6.57
C PHE A 44 11.16 -21.77 -7.79
N TYR A 45 11.70 -20.72 -8.43
CA TYR A 45 11.06 -20.02 -9.54
C TYR A 45 12.07 -19.77 -10.67
N ASP A 46 11.59 -19.64 -11.92
CA ASP A 46 12.44 -19.27 -13.06
C ASP A 46 12.62 -17.76 -13.13
N ASP A 47 13.62 -17.26 -12.42
CA ASP A 47 13.99 -15.85 -12.31
C ASP A 47 15.34 -15.54 -12.99
N GLY A 48 15.91 -16.49 -13.74
CA GLY A 48 17.30 -16.41 -14.22
C GLY A 48 17.60 -15.17 -15.07
N ASP A 49 16.58 -14.59 -15.70
CA ASP A 49 16.65 -13.31 -16.40
C ASP A 49 17.04 -12.14 -15.50
N TYR A 50 16.60 -12.15 -14.24
CA TYR A 50 16.83 -11.15 -13.20
C TYR A 50 18.10 -11.42 -12.40
N THR A 51 19.13 -11.95 -13.05
CA THR A 51 20.45 -12.15 -12.43
C THR A 51 21.52 -11.34 -13.16
N PRO A 52 22.73 -11.15 -12.58
CA PRO A 52 23.81 -10.42 -13.25
C PRO A 52 24.23 -11.05 -14.60
N ARG A 53 24.09 -12.38 -14.71
CA ARG A 53 24.36 -13.16 -15.94
C ARG A 53 23.13 -13.35 -16.82
N GLY A 54 21.95 -13.03 -16.29
CA GLY A 54 20.67 -13.13 -16.97
C GLY A 54 20.54 -12.14 -18.12
N ARG A 55 19.47 -12.33 -18.91
CA ARG A 55 19.16 -11.49 -20.06
C ARG A 55 19.02 -10.01 -19.70
N LEU A 56 18.43 -9.71 -18.55
CA LEU A 56 18.25 -8.34 -18.07
C LEU A 56 19.51 -7.78 -17.42
N ARG A 57 20.60 -8.55 -17.29
CA ARG A 57 21.84 -8.16 -16.59
C ARG A 57 21.55 -7.45 -15.28
N TRP A 58 20.68 -8.04 -14.47
CA TRP A 58 20.20 -7.48 -13.22
C TRP A 58 21.30 -7.59 -12.16
N ASP A 59 22.16 -6.58 -12.13
CA ASP A 59 23.27 -6.48 -11.18
C ASP A 59 22.88 -5.66 -9.94
N SER A 60 23.74 -5.67 -8.92
CA SER A 60 23.52 -4.92 -7.68
C SER A 60 23.26 -3.43 -7.91
N ARG A 61 23.87 -2.82 -8.94
CA ARG A 61 23.64 -1.40 -9.25
C ARG A 61 22.21 -1.17 -9.73
N ARG A 62 21.66 -2.05 -10.57
CA ARG A 62 20.27 -1.95 -11.05
C ARG A 62 19.28 -2.25 -9.94
N TYR A 63 19.57 -3.24 -9.13
CA TYR A 63 18.82 -3.58 -7.92
C TYR A 63 18.73 -2.39 -6.96
N THR A 64 19.87 -1.84 -6.51
CA THR A 64 19.93 -0.69 -5.60
C THR A 64 19.18 0.51 -6.18
N ARG A 65 19.39 0.84 -7.46
CA ARG A 65 18.66 1.94 -8.10
C ARG A 65 17.14 1.74 -8.07
N LYS A 66 16.67 0.51 -8.24
CA LYS A 66 15.25 0.19 -8.21
C LYS A 66 14.70 0.26 -6.79
N VAL A 67 15.41 -0.28 -5.79
CA VAL A 67 15.09 -0.13 -4.36
C VAL A 67 14.95 1.35 -3.98
N GLU A 68 15.95 2.18 -4.30
CA GLU A 68 15.94 3.62 -4.03
C GLU A 68 14.77 4.35 -4.73
N SER A 69 14.41 3.91 -5.95
CA SER A 69 13.28 4.49 -6.69
C SER A 69 11.94 4.16 -6.03
N VAL A 70 11.77 2.92 -5.55
CA VAL A 70 10.56 2.48 -4.82
C VAL A 70 10.48 3.15 -3.44
N ALA A 71 11.59 3.24 -2.71
CA ALA A 71 11.66 3.95 -1.43
C ALA A 71 11.31 5.44 -1.59
N ARG A 72 11.89 6.11 -2.59
CA ARG A 72 11.54 7.50 -2.93
C ARG A 72 10.06 7.65 -3.26
N LEU A 73 9.48 6.68 -3.95
CA LEU A 73 8.04 6.69 -4.28
C LEU A 73 7.22 6.62 -2.99
N ILE A 74 7.51 5.68 -2.11
CA ILE A 74 6.83 5.50 -0.81
C ILE A 74 6.93 6.79 0.02
N ASP A 75 8.12 7.36 0.18
CA ASP A 75 8.31 8.62 0.90
C ASP A 75 7.53 9.78 0.25
N SER A 76 7.43 9.80 -1.09
CA SER A 76 6.73 10.85 -1.82
C SER A 76 5.20 10.74 -1.78
N LEU A 77 4.68 9.53 -1.54
CA LEU A 77 3.26 9.29 -1.28
C LEU A 77 2.88 9.76 0.13
N ALA A 78 3.78 9.56 1.10
CA ALA A 78 3.61 9.95 2.50
C ALA A 78 2.28 9.46 3.12
N THR A 79 1.81 8.27 2.71
CA THR A 79 0.57 7.66 3.21
C THR A 79 0.81 6.84 4.47
N ASP A 80 -0.22 6.66 5.30
CA ASP A 80 -0.12 5.88 6.53
C ASP A 80 0.15 4.39 6.26
N LEU A 81 -0.33 3.90 5.11
CA LEU A 81 -0.13 2.54 4.61
C LEU A 81 0.33 2.55 3.15
N VAL A 82 1.19 1.60 2.78
CA VAL A 82 1.49 1.24 1.39
C VAL A 82 1.43 -0.28 1.23
N ALA A 83 0.42 -0.75 0.50
CA ALA A 83 0.33 -2.13 0.05
C ALA A 83 1.17 -2.33 -1.22
N LEU A 84 2.04 -3.32 -1.19
CA LEU A 84 2.94 -3.67 -2.27
C LEU A 84 2.63 -5.08 -2.80
N TYR A 85 2.68 -5.21 -4.11
CA TYR A 85 2.91 -6.48 -4.79
C TYR A 85 4.17 -6.36 -5.65
N GLY A 86 4.80 -7.48 -5.96
CA GLY A 86 5.84 -7.51 -6.97
C GLY A 86 7.26 -7.41 -6.40
N VAL A 87 7.46 -7.74 -5.12
CA VAL A 87 8.78 -7.87 -4.47
C VAL A 87 9.09 -9.35 -4.32
N GLU A 88 10.31 -9.82 -4.57
CA GLU A 88 10.55 -11.28 -4.56
C GLU A 88 10.53 -11.91 -3.16
N ASN A 89 11.11 -11.25 -2.16
CA ASN A 89 11.22 -11.83 -0.82
C ASN A 89 11.33 -10.76 0.27
N GLU A 90 11.40 -11.20 1.52
CA GLU A 90 11.47 -10.30 2.68
C GLU A 90 12.73 -9.41 2.67
N GLN A 91 13.86 -9.89 2.15
CA GLN A 91 15.08 -9.09 2.08
C GLN A 91 14.89 -7.87 1.17
N VAL A 92 14.18 -8.03 0.05
CA VAL A 92 13.81 -6.91 -0.82
C VAL A 92 12.96 -5.87 -0.08
N VAL A 93 12.01 -6.31 0.76
CA VAL A 93 11.19 -5.41 1.57
C VAL A 93 12.03 -4.66 2.59
N ARG A 94 12.95 -5.36 3.28
CA ARG A 94 13.90 -4.76 4.23
C ARG A 94 14.78 -3.70 3.56
N ASP A 95 15.25 -3.97 2.35
CA ASP A 95 16.09 -3.04 1.61
C ASP A 95 15.30 -1.79 1.17
N ILE A 96 14.02 -1.95 0.79
CA ILE A 96 13.12 -0.82 0.54
C ILE A 96 12.93 0.02 1.81
N THR A 97 12.54 -0.60 2.92
CA THR A 97 12.27 0.15 4.16
C THR A 97 13.51 0.83 4.72
N ALA A 98 14.69 0.20 4.59
CA ALA A 98 15.97 0.81 4.97
C ALA A 98 16.37 2.00 4.08
N ALA A 99 15.90 2.05 2.82
CA ALA A 99 16.15 3.16 1.90
C ALA A 99 15.11 4.29 2.02
N CYS A 100 13.97 4.05 2.68
CA CYS A 100 12.98 5.09 2.98
C CYS A 100 13.55 6.07 4.01
N ARG A 101 13.08 7.32 3.93
CA ARG A 101 13.36 8.35 4.96
C ARG A 101 12.39 8.25 6.12
N CYS A 102 11.20 7.73 5.88
CA CYS A 102 10.18 7.52 6.90
C CYS A 102 10.31 6.12 7.54
N ASP A 103 10.02 6.04 8.84
CA ASP A 103 10.16 4.83 9.65
C ASP A 103 8.95 3.87 9.46
N TYR A 104 8.81 3.30 8.26
CA TYR A 104 7.80 2.28 8.00
C TYR A 104 8.18 0.94 8.63
N ALA A 105 7.29 0.40 9.47
CA ALA A 105 7.26 -1.02 9.77
C ALA A 105 6.64 -1.79 8.59
N TYR A 106 6.81 -3.12 8.55
CA TYR A 106 6.22 -3.91 7.47
C TYR A 106 5.70 -5.28 7.92
N VAL A 107 4.76 -5.81 7.13
CA VAL A 107 4.37 -7.22 7.08
C VAL A 107 4.73 -7.73 5.69
N HIS A 108 5.39 -8.89 5.61
CA HIS A 108 5.66 -9.60 4.35
C HIS A 108 4.96 -10.96 4.37
N ALA A 109 4.49 -11.40 3.20
CA ALA A 109 4.02 -12.76 3.05
C ALA A 109 4.28 -13.30 1.65
N THR A 110 4.78 -14.54 1.60
CA THR A 110 4.97 -15.24 0.34
C THR A 110 3.66 -15.44 -0.39
N SER A 111 3.64 -15.18 -1.70
CA SER A 111 2.46 -15.44 -2.52
C SER A 111 2.55 -16.83 -3.17
N ASP A 112 1.39 -17.34 -3.60
CA ASP A 112 1.33 -18.57 -4.39
C ASP A 112 1.40 -18.27 -5.90
N SER A 113 2.02 -17.14 -6.29
CA SER A 113 2.11 -16.74 -7.69
C SER A 113 3.26 -17.43 -8.40
N ASP A 114 3.03 -17.87 -9.63
CA ASP A 114 4.02 -18.61 -10.44
C ASP A 114 5.24 -17.77 -10.83
N ASN A 115 5.18 -16.44 -10.65
CA ASN A 115 6.28 -15.53 -10.97
C ASN A 115 7.24 -15.28 -9.79
N GLY A 116 7.02 -15.92 -8.65
CA GLY A 116 7.88 -15.82 -7.46
C GLY A 116 7.82 -14.48 -6.74
N LEU A 117 6.76 -13.67 -6.95
CA LEU A 117 6.65 -12.34 -6.34
C LEU A 117 5.64 -12.31 -5.20
N ASP A 118 6.02 -11.65 -4.12
CA ASP A 118 5.34 -11.62 -2.85
C ASP A 118 4.55 -10.33 -2.60
N PHE A 119 3.82 -10.34 -1.49
CA PHE A 119 3.08 -9.20 -0.96
C PHE A 119 3.81 -8.59 0.22
N ALA A 120 3.71 -7.27 0.36
CA ALA A 120 4.10 -6.57 1.57
C ALA A 120 3.10 -5.46 1.92
N LEU A 121 2.99 -5.15 3.21
CA LEU A 121 2.30 -3.96 3.70
C LEU A 121 3.29 -3.15 4.52
N LEU A 122 3.59 -1.95 4.08
CA LEU A 122 4.35 -0.97 4.86
C LEU A 122 3.36 -0.08 5.61
N TYR A 123 3.66 0.25 6.86
CA TYR A 123 2.77 1.02 7.71
C TYR A 123 3.51 1.85 8.76
N PHE A 124 2.92 2.99 9.14
CA PHE A 124 3.34 3.70 10.36
C PHE A 124 2.74 3.00 11.59
N GLY A 125 3.60 2.64 12.54
CA GLY A 125 3.24 1.81 13.70
C GLY A 125 2.25 2.46 14.67
N ASP A 126 2.16 3.80 14.69
CA ASP A 126 1.17 4.58 15.44
C ASP A 126 -0.17 4.73 14.70
N ARG A 127 -0.21 4.36 13.41
CA ARG A 127 -1.39 4.52 12.55
C ARG A 127 -2.10 3.20 12.28
N PHE A 128 -1.37 2.09 12.20
CA PHE A 128 -1.91 0.75 12.01
C PHE A 128 -1.14 -0.28 12.82
N MET A 129 -1.87 -1.11 13.57
CA MET A 129 -1.29 -2.21 14.35
C MET A 129 -1.82 -3.54 13.79
N PRO A 130 -1.00 -4.31 13.05
CA PRO A 130 -1.41 -5.61 12.51
C PRO A 130 -1.56 -6.65 13.63
N GLU A 131 -2.57 -7.50 13.50
CA GLU A 131 -2.94 -8.53 14.49
C GLU A 131 -2.90 -9.95 13.90
N ARG A 132 -3.34 -10.10 12.64
CA ARG A 132 -3.43 -11.41 11.98
C ARG A 132 -3.28 -11.30 10.48
N THR A 133 -2.56 -12.26 9.89
CA THR A 133 -2.48 -12.45 8.44
C THR A 133 -3.22 -13.70 8.00
N ILE A 134 -3.91 -13.64 6.87
CA ILE A 134 -4.55 -14.78 6.21
C ILE A 134 -4.03 -14.80 4.77
N ARG A 135 -3.22 -15.82 4.45
CA ARG A 135 -2.76 -16.07 3.08
C ARG A 135 -3.86 -16.75 2.27
N TRP A 136 -3.99 -16.35 1.02
CA TRP A 136 -4.94 -16.90 0.07
C TRP A 136 -4.29 -16.93 -1.31
N SER A 137 -4.72 -17.82 -2.20
CA SER A 137 -4.12 -17.91 -3.54
C SER A 137 -4.19 -16.55 -4.25
N ASN A 138 -3.03 -15.95 -4.52
CA ASN A 138 -2.88 -14.61 -5.10
C ASN A 138 -3.52 -13.44 -4.31
N ALA A 139 -3.70 -13.60 -2.99
CA ALA A 139 -4.13 -12.53 -2.11
C ALA A 139 -3.60 -12.68 -0.67
N LEU A 140 -3.48 -11.56 0.04
CA LEU A 140 -3.11 -11.50 1.44
C LEU A 140 -4.11 -10.62 2.18
N ALA A 141 -4.78 -11.16 3.21
CA ALA A 141 -5.57 -10.34 4.12
C ALA A 141 -4.79 -10.10 5.42
N ILE A 142 -4.78 -8.86 5.89
CA ILE A 142 -4.12 -8.42 7.11
C ILE A 142 -5.18 -7.71 7.96
N ARG A 143 -5.58 -8.35 9.05
CA ARG A 143 -6.42 -7.74 10.08
C ARG A 143 -5.53 -6.98 11.05
N GLY A 144 -5.97 -5.78 11.42
CA GLY A 144 -5.39 -5.00 12.50
C GLY A 144 -6.33 -3.90 12.96
N THR A 145 -5.79 -2.98 13.73
CA THR A 145 -6.47 -1.78 14.20
C THR A 145 -5.84 -0.54 13.56
N ALA A 146 -6.62 0.25 12.83
CA ALA A 146 -6.24 1.51 12.22
C ALA A 146 -6.87 2.68 12.98
N CYS A 147 -6.06 3.55 13.60
CA CYS A 147 -6.56 4.71 14.36
C CYS A 147 -7.69 4.38 15.36
N GLY A 148 -7.60 3.23 16.06
CA GLY A 148 -8.60 2.78 17.03
C GLY A 148 -9.79 2.01 16.44
N ARG A 149 -9.87 1.89 15.10
CA ARG A 149 -10.93 1.17 14.39
C ARG A 149 -10.40 -0.15 13.81
N PRO A 150 -11.12 -1.27 13.95
CA PRO A 150 -10.73 -2.51 13.30
C PRO A 150 -10.74 -2.37 11.77
N LEU A 151 -9.68 -2.82 11.10
CA LEU A 151 -9.51 -2.74 9.65
C LEU A 151 -8.88 -4.03 9.12
N THR A 152 -9.47 -4.58 8.07
CA THR A 152 -8.88 -5.67 7.27
C THR A 152 -8.42 -5.14 5.92
N ILE A 153 -7.12 -5.18 5.69
CA ILE A 153 -6.51 -4.84 4.40
C ILE A 153 -6.40 -6.12 3.58
N VAL A 154 -6.87 -6.12 2.34
CA VAL A 154 -6.72 -7.24 1.41
C VAL A 154 -5.87 -6.78 0.24
N ILE A 155 -4.65 -7.30 0.12
CA ILE A 155 -3.76 -7.08 -1.02
C ILE A 155 -4.02 -8.21 -2.02
N THR A 156 -4.21 -7.90 -3.30
CA THR A 156 -4.53 -8.90 -4.32
C THR A 156 -3.83 -8.68 -5.64
N HIS A 157 -3.46 -9.76 -6.32
CA HIS A 157 -2.96 -9.71 -7.69
C HIS A 157 -3.55 -10.85 -8.53
N ARG A 158 -4.63 -10.55 -9.26
CA ARG A 158 -5.39 -11.46 -10.13
C ARG A 158 -5.97 -12.70 -9.44
N CYS A 159 -6.29 -12.59 -8.15
CA CYS A 159 -6.98 -13.65 -7.41
C CYS A 159 -8.33 -13.99 -8.03
N SER A 160 -8.48 -15.24 -8.51
CA SER A 160 -9.73 -15.73 -9.12
C SER A 160 -10.84 -15.99 -8.10
N SER A 161 -10.48 -16.29 -6.85
CA SER A 161 -11.39 -16.61 -5.75
C SER A 161 -11.53 -15.46 -4.73
N LEU A 162 -11.27 -14.22 -5.15
CA LEU A 162 -11.31 -13.04 -4.28
C LEU A 162 -12.69 -12.83 -3.63
N GLY A 163 -13.77 -13.17 -4.34
CA GLY A 163 -15.12 -13.14 -3.78
C GLY A 163 -15.32 -14.14 -2.63
N VAL A 164 -14.76 -15.35 -2.75
CA VAL A 164 -14.80 -16.37 -1.69
C VAL A 164 -14.03 -15.91 -0.45
N LEU A 165 -12.83 -15.35 -0.64
CA LEU A 165 -12.06 -14.75 0.45
C LEU A 165 -12.86 -13.64 1.13
N THR A 166 -13.47 -12.76 0.35
CA THR A 166 -14.31 -11.67 0.87
C THR A 166 -15.44 -12.21 1.74
N THR A 167 -16.24 -13.15 1.23
CA THR A 167 -17.34 -13.75 1.99
C THR A 167 -16.85 -14.37 3.30
N ARG A 168 -15.74 -15.11 3.26
CA ARG A 168 -15.13 -15.71 4.45
C ARG A 168 -14.69 -14.67 5.48
N LEU A 169 -14.06 -13.56 5.06
CA LEU A 169 -13.65 -12.49 5.98
C LEU A 169 -14.86 -11.87 6.69
N ARG A 170 -15.97 -11.70 5.97
CA ARG A 170 -17.21 -11.19 6.56
C ARG A 170 -17.80 -12.14 7.60
N GLU A 171 -17.83 -13.42 7.28
CA GLU A 171 -18.28 -14.46 8.22
C GLU A 171 -17.41 -14.51 9.48
N MET A 172 -16.09 -14.31 9.32
CA MET A 172 -15.15 -14.33 10.43
C MET A 172 -15.27 -13.12 11.37
N TYR A 173 -15.53 -11.92 10.85
CA TYR A 173 -15.55 -10.69 11.64
C TYR A 173 -16.96 -10.21 12.00
N GLY A 174 -18.01 -10.82 11.45
CA GLY A 174 -19.38 -10.66 11.93
C GLY A 174 -19.95 -9.25 11.71
N ALA A 175 -20.08 -8.48 12.79
CA ALA A 175 -20.80 -7.20 12.85
C ALA A 175 -20.25 -6.17 11.85
N ALA A 176 -21.12 -5.27 11.35
CA ALA A 176 -20.75 -4.27 10.35
C ALA A 176 -19.59 -3.36 10.80
N GLU A 177 -19.55 -3.02 12.10
CA GLU A 177 -18.51 -2.19 12.73
C GLU A 177 -17.13 -2.86 12.72
N ASP A 178 -17.10 -4.19 12.82
CA ASP A 178 -15.89 -5.00 12.77
C ASP A 178 -15.50 -5.39 11.34
N ASN A 179 -16.35 -5.15 10.36
CA ASN A 179 -16.21 -5.64 8.99
C ASN A 179 -15.67 -4.57 8.03
N ASN A 180 -14.82 -3.66 8.51
CA ASN A 180 -14.17 -2.67 7.65
C ASN A 180 -13.10 -3.35 6.81
N ILE A 181 -13.32 -3.43 5.50
CA ILE A 181 -12.42 -4.08 4.56
C ILE A 181 -11.98 -3.07 3.51
N MET A 182 -10.68 -3.05 3.23
CA MET A 182 -10.08 -2.32 2.13
C MET A 182 -9.32 -3.28 1.23
N ILE A 183 -9.82 -3.48 0.02
CA ILE A 183 -9.19 -4.29 -1.03
C ILE A 183 -8.33 -3.38 -1.89
N MET A 184 -7.07 -3.77 -2.08
CA MET A 184 -6.06 -3.04 -2.83
C MET A 184 -5.32 -3.98 -3.77
N GLY A 185 -5.17 -3.59 -5.02
CA GLY A 185 -4.30 -4.26 -5.97
C GLY A 185 -4.95 -4.52 -7.32
N THR A 186 -4.50 -5.55 -8.03
CA THR A 186 -5.09 -5.90 -9.32
C THR A 186 -6.18 -6.96 -9.09
N PRO A 187 -7.47 -6.61 -8.96
CA PRO A 187 -8.51 -7.63 -8.84
C PRO A 187 -8.62 -8.42 -10.15
N ASN A 188 -9.10 -9.66 -10.06
CA ASN A 188 -9.67 -10.34 -11.22
C ASN A 188 -11.10 -9.81 -11.49
N LYS A 189 -11.96 -10.56 -12.18
CA LYS A 189 -13.36 -10.22 -12.53
C LYS A 189 -14.33 -9.99 -11.34
N LEU A 190 -13.89 -9.46 -10.21
CA LEU A 190 -14.73 -9.21 -9.04
C LEU A 190 -15.63 -7.98 -9.29
N ASN A 191 -16.94 -8.18 -9.12
CA ASN A 191 -17.91 -7.09 -9.09
C ASN A 191 -18.03 -6.54 -7.66
N PHE A 192 -17.27 -5.49 -7.33
CA PHE A 192 -17.21 -4.91 -5.98
C PHE A 192 -18.61 -4.62 -5.36
N PRO A 193 -19.57 -4.00 -6.06
CA PRO A 193 -20.94 -3.79 -5.57
C PRO A 193 -21.69 -5.05 -5.11
N GLU A 194 -21.53 -6.19 -5.78
CA GLU A 194 -22.19 -7.45 -5.36
C GLU A 194 -21.71 -7.91 -3.98
N TYR A 195 -20.48 -7.54 -3.65
CA TYR A 195 -19.88 -7.74 -2.36
C TYR A 195 -19.92 -6.45 -1.54
N GLY A 196 -20.86 -5.52 -1.73
CA GLY A 196 -21.03 -4.36 -0.85
C GLY A 196 -19.80 -3.43 -0.74
N PHE A 197 -18.90 -3.46 -1.72
CA PHE A 197 -17.75 -2.55 -1.77
C PHE A 197 -17.97 -1.47 -2.81
N ARG A 198 -17.53 -0.26 -2.47
CA ARG A 198 -17.43 0.84 -3.42
C ARG A 198 -16.03 0.82 -4.04
N ASP A 199 -15.98 0.74 -5.36
CA ASP A 199 -14.74 0.99 -6.11
C ASP A 199 -14.42 2.49 -6.01
N ALA A 200 -13.39 2.83 -5.23
CA ALA A 200 -12.94 4.21 -5.10
C ALA A 200 -12.37 4.71 -6.43
N THR A 201 -11.61 3.87 -7.13
CA THR A 201 -10.92 4.17 -8.39
C THR A 201 -11.83 4.38 -9.61
N ALA A 202 -13.08 3.91 -9.59
CA ALA A 202 -14.03 4.00 -10.71
C ALA A 202 -14.31 5.43 -11.20
N ARG A 203 -14.24 6.45 -10.32
CA ARG A 203 -14.43 7.85 -10.75
C ARG A 203 -13.23 8.38 -11.54
N ALA A 204 -11.99 7.99 -11.21
CA ALA A 204 -10.82 8.47 -11.94
C ALA A 204 -10.74 7.79 -13.31
N GLU A 205 -11.08 6.50 -13.36
CA GLU A 205 -11.21 5.77 -14.62
C GLU A 205 -12.23 6.44 -15.57
N ARG A 206 -13.42 6.79 -15.08
CA ARG A 206 -14.43 7.52 -15.88
C ARG A 206 -13.96 8.91 -16.32
N ALA A 207 -13.01 9.52 -15.61
CA ALA A 207 -12.38 10.78 -15.99
C ALA A 207 -11.20 10.59 -16.97
N GLY A 208 -10.99 9.37 -17.50
CA GLY A 208 -9.92 9.05 -18.44
C GLY A 208 -8.55 8.86 -17.80
N ARG A 209 -8.47 8.79 -16.46
CA ARG A 209 -7.23 8.53 -15.75
C ARG A 209 -7.01 7.03 -15.61
N GLY A 210 -5.76 6.61 -15.74
CA GLY A 210 -5.35 5.23 -15.57
C GLY A 210 -4.02 5.15 -14.84
N ASN A 211 -3.70 3.96 -14.33
CA ASN A 211 -2.43 3.71 -13.68
C ASN A 211 -1.50 2.83 -14.52
N ALA A 212 -1.96 2.37 -15.68
CA ALA A 212 -1.17 1.64 -16.66
C ALA A 212 -1.50 2.12 -18.08
N VAL A 213 -0.56 1.94 -19.01
CA VAL A 213 -0.79 2.16 -20.45
C VAL A 213 -0.68 0.83 -21.19
N ARG A 214 -1.69 0.52 -22.00
CA ARG A 214 -1.72 -0.69 -22.84
C ARG A 214 -2.18 -0.33 -24.25
N ALA A 215 -1.32 -0.62 -25.23
CA ALA A 215 -1.57 -0.30 -26.64
C ALA A 215 -2.00 1.16 -26.85
N GLY A 216 -1.31 2.09 -26.18
CA GLY A 216 -1.58 3.54 -26.24
C GLY A 216 -2.78 4.03 -25.43
N ASN A 217 -3.51 3.14 -24.76
CA ASN A 217 -4.68 3.51 -23.96
C ASN A 217 -4.37 3.45 -22.47
N TRP A 218 -4.74 4.52 -21.76
CA TRP A 218 -4.75 4.52 -20.30
C TRP A 218 -5.81 3.56 -19.78
N GLN A 219 -5.42 2.73 -18.81
CA GLN A 219 -6.30 1.79 -18.14
C GLN A 219 -6.11 1.95 -16.65
N MET A 220 -7.21 2.01 -15.91
CA MET A 220 -7.13 1.71 -14.49
C MET A 220 -7.01 0.19 -14.43
N ARG A 221 -5.85 -0.30 -14.00
CA ARG A 221 -5.59 -1.73 -13.80
C ARG A 221 -5.74 -2.08 -12.32
N ASP A 222 -5.14 -1.25 -11.48
CA ASP A 222 -5.16 -1.45 -10.04
C ASP A 222 -6.34 -0.71 -9.42
N ARG A 223 -6.95 -1.32 -8.42
CA ARG A 223 -8.17 -0.86 -7.77
C ARG A 223 -7.95 -0.71 -6.28
N ILE A 224 -8.64 0.27 -5.73
CA ILE A 224 -8.92 0.36 -4.30
C ILE A 224 -10.43 0.29 -4.14
N ALA A 225 -10.92 -0.71 -3.42
CA ALA A 225 -12.33 -0.88 -3.12
C ALA A 225 -12.54 -1.09 -1.63
N THR A 226 -13.59 -0.50 -1.07
CA THR A 226 -13.83 -0.53 0.38
C THR A 226 -15.29 -0.32 0.71
N ASN A 227 -15.71 -0.79 1.89
CA ASN A 227 -17.01 -0.49 2.50
C ASN A 227 -16.91 0.60 3.58
N ILE A 228 -15.74 1.22 3.74
CA ILE A 228 -15.51 2.28 4.72
C ILE A 228 -16.03 3.62 4.16
N SER A 229 -16.75 4.37 5.00
CA SER A 229 -17.23 5.72 4.71
C SER A 229 -16.14 6.79 4.89
N GLY A 230 -16.43 8.05 4.57
CA GLY A 230 -15.48 9.16 4.81
C GLY A 230 -14.33 9.24 3.79
N ILE A 231 -14.48 8.66 2.60
CA ILE A 231 -13.51 8.82 1.51
C ILE A 231 -13.53 10.28 1.05
N ALA A 232 -12.48 11.03 1.38
CA ALA A 232 -12.31 12.42 1.00
C ALA A 232 -11.67 12.56 -0.38
N CYS A 233 -10.65 11.75 -0.70
CA CYS A 233 -10.11 11.71 -2.04
C CYS A 233 -9.53 10.33 -2.42
N PHE A 234 -9.40 10.11 -3.72
CA PHE A 234 -8.63 9.02 -4.29
C PHE A 234 -8.11 9.50 -5.65
N ASP A 235 -6.92 9.05 -6.05
CA ASP A 235 -6.39 9.32 -7.39
C ASP A 235 -5.23 8.39 -7.76
N VAL A 236 -4.72 8.57 -8.99
CA VAL A 236 -3.45 8.01 -9.44
C VAL A 236 -2.33 8.98 -9.11
N TYR A 237 -1.27 8.50 -8.46
CA TYR A 237 -0.08 9.31 -8.19
C TYR A 237 0.84 9.36 -9.41
N ALA A 238 0.89 10.51 -10.09
CA ALA A 238 1.62 10.69 -11.35
C ALA A 238 2.72 11.76 -11.23
N ALA A 239 3.73 11.53 -10.40
CA ALA A 239 4.87 12.44 -10.32
C ALA A 239 5.71 12.43 -11.60
N ARG A 240 6.19 13.60 -12.05
CA ARG A 240 6.96 13.75 -13.30
C ARG A 240 8.15 12.78 -13.42
N TRP A 241 8.80 12.44 -12.32
CA TRP A 241 9.96 11.54 -12.30
C TRP A 241 9.60 10.05 -12.44
N LEU A 242 8.31 9.71 -12.33
CA LEU A 242 7.76 8.38 -12.63
C LEU A 242 7.40 8.21 -14.11
N LEU A 243 7.46 9.28 -14.89
CA LEU A 243 6.96 9.30 -16.27
C LEU A 243 8.10 9.36 -17.28
N THR A 244 7.89 8.74 -18.45
CA THR A 244 8.71 8.95 -19.64
C THR A 244 8.49 10.35 -20.21
N ARG A 245 9.27 10.73 -21.22
CA ARG A 245 9.04 12.00 -21.96
C ARG A 245 7.68 12.05 -22.65
N ALA A 246 7.09 10.90 -22.97
CA ALA A 246 5.75 10.80 -23.56
C ALA A 246 4.63 10.93 -22.50
N GLY A 247 4.97 11.03 -21.21
CA GLY A 247 3.99 11.11 -20.12
C GLY A 247 3.44 9.75 -19.67
N GLU A 248 3.95 8.65 -20.21
CA GLU A 248 3.58 7.28 -19.80
C GLU A 248 4.40 6.84 -18.57
N PRO A 249 3.94 5.86 -17.78
CA PRO A 249 4.74 5.30 -16.68
C PRO A 249 6.10 4.82 -17.20
N ALA A 250 7.18 5.16 -16.50
CA ALA A 250 8.54 4.77 -16.88
C ALA A 250 8.83 3.33 -16.42
N PRO A 251 8.80 2.32 -17.32
CA PRO A 251 9.00 0.93 -16.95
C PRO A 251 10.37 0.66 -16.33
N THR A 252 10.47 -0.35 -15.47
CA THR A 252 11.79 -0.90 -15.11
C THR A 252 12.34 -1.74 -16.25
N TYR A 253 11.45 -2.49 -16.90
CA TYR A 253 11.77 -3.40 -17.99
C TYR A 253 10.91 -3.12 -19.23
N ASP A 254 11.54 -3.07 -20.40
CA ASP A 254 10.87 -3.12 -21.70
C ASP A 254 11.17 -4.47 -22.36
N ARG A 255 10.19 -5.38 -22.30
CA ARG A 255 10.31 -6.77 -22.76
C ARG A 255 11.55 -7.44 -22.16
N SER A 256 12.59 -7.67 -22.96
CA SER A 256 13.83 -8.34 -22.57
C SER A 256 14.96 -7.38 -22.23
N ARG A 257 14.67 -6.09 -22.01
CA ARG A 257 15.67 -5.06 -21.74
C ARG A 257 15.35 -4.31 -20.45
N TYR A 258 16.38 -4.12 -19.63
CA TYR A 258 16.33 -3.14 -18.54
C TYR A 258 16.39 -1.71 -19.10
N VAL A 259 15.47 -0.86 -18.66
CA VAL A 259 15.38 0.55 -19.07
C VAL A 259 15.36 1.53 -17.89
N GLY A 260 15.26 1.01 -16.65
CA GLY A 260 15.65 1.73 -15.43
C GLY A 260 14.69 2.82 -14.94
N GLY A 261 13.43 2.79 -15.39
CA GLY A 261 12.34 3.54 -14.77
C GLY A 261 11.83 2.87 -13.49
N CYS A 262 10.96 3.58 -12.78
CA CYS A 262 10.44 3.13 -11.49
C CYS A 262 9.47 1.94 -11.62
N GLY A 263 8.72 1.81 -12.71
CA GLY A 263 7.79 0.70 -12.93
C GLY A 263 6.73 1.03 -13.97
N ARG A 264 6.13 -0.01 -14.57
CA ARG A 264 5.05 0.12 -15.57
C ARG A 264 3.71 0.59 -15.03
N TYR A 265 3.56 0.64 -13.72
CA TYR A 265 2.30 0.94 -13.06
C TYR A 265 2.51 2.16 -12.15
N LEU A 266 1.61 3.12 -12.22
CA LEU A 266 1.55 4.21 -11.26
C LEU A 266 0.82 3.75 -9.99
N PRO A 267 1.19 4.26 -8.81
CA PRO A 267 0.46 3.98 -7.59
C PRO A 267 -0.95 4.57 -7.65
N VAL A 268 -1.88 3.89 -7.00
CA VAL A 268 -3.19 4.43 -6.67
C VAL A 268 -3.25 4.68 -5.17
N PHE A 269 -3.91 5.75 -4.74
CA PHE A 269 -4.03 6.08 -3.33
C PHE A 269 -5.46 6.49 -2.98
N ILE A 270 -5.76 6.38 -1.69
CA ILE A 270 -7.01 6.79 -1.07
C ILE A 270 -6.71 7.56 0.21
N TYR A 271 -7.50 8.59 0.46
CA TYR A 271 -7.49 9.38 1.68
C TYR A 271 -8.90 9.45 2.25
N PHE A 272 -9.00 9.18 3.54
CA PHE A 272 -10.19 9.35 4.34
C PHE A 272 -10.04 10.61 5.18
N ASP A 273 -11.13 11.34 5.38
CA ASP A 273 -11.13 12.49 6.28
C ASP A 273 -11.01 12.06 7.76
N GLU A 274 -11.05 13.06 8.65
CA GLU A 274 -11.00 12.88 10.11
C GLU A 274 -12.12 12.01 10.68
N THR A 275 -13.20 11.75 9.93
CA THR A 275 -14.28 10.84 10.35
C THR A 275 -13.87 9.37 10.31
N PHE A 276 -12.73 9.01 9.70
CA PHE A 276 -12.26 7.63 9.64
C PHE A 276 -12.12 6.96 11.01
N ALA A 277 -11.67 7.74 12.01
CA ALA A 277 -11.43 7.28 13.37
C ALA A 277 -12.72 7.12 14.21
N TYR A 278 -13.87 7.55 13.67
CA TYR A 278 -15.16 7.57 14.35
C TYR A 278 -16.18 6.65 13.67
#